data_AF-A0A7X8D523-F1
#
_entry.id   AF-A0A7X8D523-F1
#
_cell.length_a   1.000
_cell.length_b   1.000
_cell.length_c   1.000
_cell.angle_alpha   90.00
_cell.angle_beta   90.00
_cell.angle_gamma   90.00
#
_symmetry.space_group_name_H-M   'P 1'
#
loop_
_entity.id
_entity.type
_entity.pdbx_description
1 polymer ?
#
loop_
_entity_poly.entity_id
_entity_poly.type
_entity_poly.pdbx_seq_one_letter_code
_entity_poly.pdbx_strand_id
1 'polypeptide(L)'
;MPRKPSLWQGLVLAAGLAVVAMALGRWLPTVGGPVFAILLGLLIRNTLGMMPIFQPGLAFASKKVLQWSIIALGFGLSFSQVVQTGLESIWVTVVTMIAAFTTAAILGKVLGVPDKLRTLI
;
A
#
# COMPACT_ATOMS: atom_id res chain seq x y z
N MET A 1 9.86 32.60 -7.22
CA MET A 1 9.26 32.48 -5.87
C MET A 1 8.81 31.04 -5.64
N PRO A 2 9.48 30.22 -4.80
CA PRO A 2 9.05 28.85 -4.58
C PRO A 2 7.84 28.86 -3.64
N ARG A 3 6.66 28.45 -4.13
CA ARG A 3 5.46 28.27 -3.30
C ARG A 3 5.74 27.19 -2.26
N LYS A 4 5.49 27.48 -0.98
CA LYS A 4 5.52 26.51 0.13
C LYS A 4 4.82 25.22 -0.31
N PRO A 5 5.46 24.04 -0.22
CA PRO A 5 4.81 22.78 -0.56
C PRO A 5 3.66 22.55 0.43
N SER A 6 2.43 22.79 -0.01
CA SER A 6 1.24 22.63 0.81
C SER A 6 0.87 21.16 0.93
N LEU A 7 1.22 20.56 2.07
CA LEU A 7 0.84 19.20 2.49
C LEU A 7 -0.64 18.89 2.23
N TRP A 8 -1.49 19.89 2.41
CA TRP A 8 -2.94 19.81 2.24
C TRP A 8 -3.37 19.36 0.84
N GLN A 9 -2.68 19.79 -0.21
CA GLN A 9 -3.08 19.48 -1.59
C GLN A 9 -2.89 17.99 -1.92
N GLY A 10 -1.79 17.38 -1.45
CA GLY A 10 -1.58 15.95 -1.60
C GLY A 10 -2.53 15.10 -0.73
N LEU A 11 -2.87 15.60 0.46
CA LEU A 11 -3.81 14.91 1.36
C LEU A 11 -5.24 14.92 0.82
N VAL A 12 -5.72 16.05 0.30
CA VAL A 12 -7.05 16.17 -0.31
C VAL A 12 -7.17 15.29 -1.56
N LEU A 13 -6.13 15.23 -2.40
CA LEU A 13 -6.11 14.29 -3.52
C LEU A 13 -6.17 12.83 -3.06
N ALA A 14 -5.37 12.46 -2.07
CA ALA A 14 -5.38 11.10 -1.53
C ALA A 14 -6.75 10.74 -0.94
N ALA A 15 -7.37 11.67 -0.21
CA ALA A 15 -8.70 11.49 0.36
C ALA A 15 -9.78 11.38 -0.72
N GLY A 16 -9.76 12.26 -1.73
CA GLY A 16 -10.69 12.19 -2.86
C GLY A 16 -10.58 10.87 -3.62
N LEU A 17 -9.33 10.42 -3.88
CA LEU A 17 -9.05 9.12 -4.47
C LEU A 17 -9.57 7.97 -3.63
N ALA A 18 -9.34 8.01 -2.31
CA ALA A 18 -9.82 6.99 -1.40
C ALA A 18 -11.35 6.90 -1.38
N VAL A 19 -12.07 8.03 -1.37
CA VAL A 19 -13.54 8.05 -1.41
C VAL A 19 -14.07 7.46 -2.72
N VAL A 20 -13.50 7.88 -3.85
CA VAL A 20 -13.90 7.36 -5.18
C VAL A 20 -13.59 5.86 -5.28
N ALA A 21 -12.43 5.42 -4.82
CA ALA A 21 -12.04 4.01 -4.81
C ALA A 21 -12.92 3.15 -3.88
N MET A 22 -13.29 3.66 -2.70
CA MET A 22 -14.22 2.97 -1.80
C MET A 22 -15.62 2.87 -2.39
N ALA A 23 -16.11 3.93 -3.04
CA ALA A 23 -17.41 3.92 -3.72
C ALA A 23 -17.44 2.89 -4.85
N LEU A 24 -16.40 2.85 -5.70
CA LEU A 24 -16.26 1.87 -6.78
C LEU A 24 -16.04 0.45 -6.25
N GLY A 25 -15.25 0.28 -5.19
CA GLY A 25 -15.01 -1.02 -4.56
C GLY A 25 -16.25 -1.65 -3.94
N ARG A 26 -17.24 -0.85 -3.55
CA ARG A 26 -18.56 -1.35 -3.12
C ARG A 26 -19.38 -1.96 -4.25
N TRP A 27 -19.19 -1.48 -5.49
CA TRP A 27 -19.91 -2.02 -6.66
C TRP A 27 -19.30 -3.34 -7.15
N LEU A 28 -18.00 -3.55 -6.93
CA LEU A 28 -17.27 -4.77 -7.29
C LEU A 28 -16.55 -5.37 -6.05
N PRO A 29 -17.32 -5.93 -5.09
CA PRO A 29 -16.80 -6.39 -3.80
C PRO A 29 -15.77 -7.53 -3.90
N THR A 30 -15.73 -8.26 -5.03
CA THR A 30 -14.77 -9.36 -5.28
C THR A 30 -13.32 -8.88 -5.33
N VAL A 31 -13.09 -7.61 -5.69
CA VAL A 31 -11.76 -7.04 -5.95
C VAL A 31 -11.29 -6.13 -4.80
N GLY A 32 -12.22 -5.53 -4.06
CA GLY A 32 -11.95 -4.73 -2.86
C GLY A 32 -11.47 -3.30 -3.15
N GLY A 33 -11.76 -2.39 -2.20
CA GLY A 33 -11.40 -0.96 -2.31
C GLY A 33 -9.91 -0.64 -2.57
N PRO A 34 -8.93 -1.35 -1.96
CA PRO A 34 -7.52 -1.08 -2.18
C PRO A 34 -7.06 -1.29 -3.63
N VAL A 35 -7.59 -2.31 -4.33
CA VAL A 35 -7.20 -2.59 -5.71
C VAL A 35 -7.69 -1.47 -6.64
N PHE A 36 -8.92 -1.00 -6.45
CA PHE A 36 -9.43 0.17 -7.18
C PHE A 36 -8.61 1.44 -6.87
N ALA A 37 -8.19 1.63 -5.62
CA ALA A 37 -7.35 2.76 -5.24
C ALA A 37 -5.99 2.73 -5.96
N ILE A 38 -5.37 1.54 -6.09
CA ILE A 38 -4.12 1.36 -6.84
C ILE A 38 -4.32 1.65 -8.33
N LEU A 39 -5.39 1.12 -8.94
CA LEU A 39 -5.68 1.33 -10.36
C LEU A 39 -5.95 2.81 -10.67
N LEU A 40 -6.78 3.48 -9.86
CA LEU A 40 -7.05 4.91 -10.03
C LEU A 40 -5.79 5.76 -9.79
N GLY A 41 -4.99 5.42 -8.77
CA GLY A 41 -3.72 6.09 -8.51
C GLY A 41 -2.74 5.96 -9.67
N LEU A 42 -2.68 4.77 -10.30
CA LEU A 42 -1.87 4.51 -11.49
C LEU A 42 -2.38 5.31 -12.69
N LEU A 43 -3.69 5.31 -12.95
CA LEU A 43 -4.31 6.06 -14.04
C LEU A 43 -4.03 7.56 -13.92
N ILE A 44 -4.26 8.15 -12.74
CA ILE A 44 -4.00 9.57 -12.48
C ILE A 44 -2.52 9.91 -12.63
N ARG A 45 -1.63 9.05 -12.10
CA ARG A 45 -0.18 9.24 -12.26
C ARG A 45 0.25 9.19 -13.72
N ASN A 46 -0.41 8.36 -14.54
CA ASN A 46 -0.13 8.21 -15.95
C ASN A 46 -0.71 9.35 -16.81
N THR A 47 -1.92 9.86 -16.50
CA THR A 47 -2.59 10.88 -17.32
C THR A 47 -2.19 12.31 -16.97
N LEU A 48 -2.10 12.64 -15.68
CA LEU A 48 -1.86 14.01 -15.21
C LEU A 48 -0.39 14.28 -14.87
N GLY A 49 0.42 13.22 -14.75
CA GLY A 49 1.78 13.31 -14.24
C GLY A 49 1.80 13.65 -12.75
N MET A 50 2.72 13.05 -11.99
CA MET A 50 2.84 13.34 -10.56
C MET A 50 3.55 14.67 -10.33
N MET A 51 2.78 15.75 -10.22
CA MET A 51 3.31 17.09 -9.90
C MET A 51 4.04 17.06 -8.53
N PRO A 52 5.22 17.71 -8.39
CA PRO A 52 6.02 17.69 -7.16
C PRO A 52 5.27 18.21 -5.92
N ILE A 53 4.21 18.98 -6.15
CA ILE A 53 3.37 19.60 -5.13
C ILE A 53 2.55 18.57 -4.33
N PHE A 54 2.21 17.41 -4.93
CA PHE A 54 1.40 16.37 -4.28
C PHE A 54 2.24 15.34 -3.51
N GLN A 55 3.51 15.17 -3.87
CA GLN A 55 4.43 14.25 -3.19
C GLN A 55 4.54 14.46 -1.67
N PRO A 56 4.69 15.68 -1.13
CA PRO A 56 4.84 15.86 0.32
C PRO A 56 3.58 15.43 1.09
N GLY A 57 2.38 15.67 0.56
CA GLY A 57 1.13 15.24 1.17
C GLY A 57 0.91 13.73 1.11
N LEU A 58 1.23 13.10 -0.03
CA LEU A 58 1.19 11.64 -0.19
C LEU A 58 2.20 10.94 0.74
N ALA A 59 3.42 11.46 0.84
CA ALA A 59 4.44 10.92 1.74
C ALA A 59 4.03 11.04 3.22
N PHE A 60 3.38 12.15 3.59
CA PHE A 60 2.81 12.32 4.93
C PHE A 60 1.69 11.30 5.20
N ALA A 61 0.79 11.07 4.24
CA ALA A 61 -0.26 10.06 4.36
C ALA A 61 0.32 8.65 4.56
N SER A 62 1.26 8.23 3.69
CA SER A 62 1.84 6.89 3.74
C SER A 62 2.66 6.62 5.00
N LYS A 63 3.23 7.65 5.65
CA LYS A 63 4.02 7.49 6.87
C LYS A 63 3.20 7.79 8.12
N LYS A 64 2.73 9.03 8.27
CA LYS A 64 2.09 9.50 9.50
C LYS A 64 0.66 9.02 9.60
N VAL A 65 -0.17 9.23 8.57
CA VAL A 65 -1.59 8.81 8.63
C VAL A 65 -1.68 7.29 8.80
N LEU A 66 -0.92 6.54 8.01
CA LEU A 66 -0.88 5.07 8.13
C LEU A 66 -0.42 4.61 9.52
N GLN A 67 0.61 5.25 10.09
CA GLN A 67 1.09 4.94 11.44
C GLN A 67 0.02 5.20 12.49
N TRP A 68 -0.66 6.36 12.45
CA TRP A 68 -1.75 6.68 13.37
C TRP A 68 -2.93 5.72 13.22
N SER A 69 -3.27 5.30 11.99
CA SER A 69 -4.29 4.27 11.74
C SER A 69 -3.93 2.95 12.40
N ILE A 70 -2.68 2.48 12.26
CA ILE A 70 -2.22 1.22 12.89
C ILE A 70 -2.25 1.33 14.41
N ILE A 71 -1.82 2.47 14.98
CA ILE A 71 -1.87 2.70 16.43
C ILE A 71 -3.32 2.67 16.93
N ALA A 72 -4.24 3.38 16.27
CA ALA A 72 -5.65 3.39 16.61
C ALA A 72 -6.31 2.01 16.49
N LEU A 73 -5.95 1.24 15.44
CA LEU A 73 -6.37 -0.15 15.29
C LEU A 73 -5.87 -1.02 16.45
N GLY A 74 -4.62 -0.84 16.89
CA GLY A 74 -4.06 -1.55 18.03
C GLY A 74 -4.78 -1.28 19.36
N PHE A 75 -5.20 -0.03 19.59
CA PHE A 75 -6.03 0.31 20.75
C PHE A 75 -7.42 -0.32 20.72
N GLY A 76 -7.94 -0.67 19.54
CA GLY A 76 -9.23 -1.35 19.38
C GLY A 76 -9.20 -2.85 19.66
N LEU A 77 -8.01 -3.45 19.84
CA LEU A 77 -7.85 -4.88 20.07
C LEU A 77 -7.60 -5.18 21.56
N SER A 78 -8.21 -6.23 22.09
CA SER A 78 -7.94 -6.66 23.46
C SER A 78 -6.57 -7.34 23.56
N PHE A 79 -5.87 -7.17 24.69
CA PHE A 79 -4.53 -7.72 24.88
C PHE A 79 -4.48 -9.25 24.68
N SER A 80 -5.55 -9.96 25.06
CA SER A 80 -5.68 -11.40 24.85
C SER A 80 -5.89 -11.78 23.38
N GLN A 81 -6.68 -11.02 22.63
CA GLN A 81 -6.85 -11.22 21.19
C GLN A 81 -5.53 -10.98 20.44
N VAL A 82 -4.81 -9.91 20.77
CA VAL A 82 -3.51 -9.59 20.14
C VAL A 82 -2.51 -10.71 20.35
N VAL A 83 -2.43 -11.31 21.52
CA VAL A 83 -1.47 -12.41 21.78
C VAL A 83 -1.86 -13.68 21.02
N GLN A 84 -3.12 -14.10 21.08
CA GLN A 84 -3.56 -15.33 20.40
C GLN A 84 -3.49 -15.20 18.87
N THR A 85 -4.14 -14.17 18.32
CA THR A 85 -4.17 -13.94 16.86
C THR A 85 -2.83 -13.45 16.33
N GLY A 86 -2.04 -12.73 17.13
CA GLY A 86 -0.71 -12.27 16.74
C GLY A 86 0.26 -13.41 16.55
N LEU A 87 0.28 -14.40 17.46
CA LEU A 87 1.12 -15.59 17.32
C LEU A 87 0.76 -16.41 16.09
N GLU A 88 -0.53 -16.62 15.85
CA GLU A 88 -1.02 -17.34 14.67
C GLU A 88 -0.68 -16.59 13.37
N SER A 89 -0.92 -15.28 13.34
CA SER A 89 -0.65 -14.42 12.19
C SER A 89 0.84 -14.35 11.84
N ILE A 90 1.73 -14.36 12.85
CA ILE A 90 3.18 -14.41 12.63
C ILE A 90 3.55 -15.70 11.89
N TRP A 91 3.05 -16.86 12.33
CA TRP A 91 3.33 -18.13 11.67
C TRP A 91 2.84 -18.14 10.21
N VAL A 92 1.61 -17.70 9.97
CA VAL A 92 1.05 -17.59 8.62
C VAL A 92 1.85 -16.62 7.75
N THR A 93 2.25 -15.48 8.29
CA THR A 93 3.07 -14.48 7.57
C THR A 93 4.43 -15.05 7.18
N VAL A 94 5.09 -15.78 8.07
CA VAL A 94 6.39 -16.42 7.78
C VAL A 94 6.24 -17.47 6.68
N VAL A 95 5.26 -18.37 6.78
CA VAL A 95 5.02 -19.43 5.78
C VAL A 95 4.67 -18.82 4.42
N THR A 96 3.74 -17.87 4.39
CA THR A 96 3.32 -17.21 3.14
C THR A 96 4.46 -16.41 2.50
N MET A 97 5.30 -15.75 3.31
CA MET A 97 6.46 -15.03 2.80
C MET A 97 7.52 -15.97 2.23
N ILE A 98 7.82 -17.09 2.90
CA ILE A 98 8.70 -18.14 2.36
C ILE A 98 8.13 -18.71 1.05
N ALA A 99 6.83 -19.01 1.02
CA ALA A 99 6.16 -19.50 -0.18
C ALA A 99 6.23 -18.48 -1.33
N ALA A 100 5.89 -17.22 -1.06
CA ALA A 100 5.95 -16.14 -2.05
C ALA A 100 7.36 -15.96 -2.62
N PHE A 101 8.40 -15.92 -1.78
CA PHE A 101 9.79 -15.81 -2.23
C PHE A 101 10.24 -17.05 -3.02
N THR A 102 9.88 -18.25 -2.56
CA THR A 102 10.24 -19.50 -3.24
C THR A 102 9.56 -19.57 -4.61
N THR A 103 8.26 -19.28 -4.69
CA THR A 103 7.51 -19.22 -5.94
C THR A 103 8.06 -18.15 -6.87
N ALA A 104 8.36 -16.95 -6.37
CA ALA A 104 8.96 -15.89 -7.16
C ALA A 104 10.34 -16.28 -7.72
N ALA A 105 11.18 -16.96 -6.94
CA ALA A 105 12.48 -17.44 -7.39
C ALA A 105 12.36 -18.56 -8.45
N ILE A 106 11.42 -19.50 -8.27
CA ILE A 106 11.16 -20.58 -9.24
C ILE A 106 10.59 -20.01 -10.54
N LEU A 107 9.52 -19.20 -10.47
CA LEU A 107 8.95 -18.57 -11.67
C LEU A 107 9.93 -17.64 -12.36
N GLY A 108 10.71 -16.84 -11.61
CA GLY A 108 11.75 -15.98 -12.17
C GLY A 108 12.82 -16.76 -12.94
N LYS A 109 13.20 -17.94 -12.43
CA LYS A 109 14.14 -18.85 -13.10
C LYS A 109 13.51 -19.53 -14.33
N VAL A 110 12.24 -19.91 -14.28
CA VAL A 110 11.49 -20.53 -15.41
C VAL A 110 11.23 -19.53 -16.53
N LEU A 111 10.96 -18.27 -16.21
CA LEU A 111 10.76 -17.18 -17.17
C LEU A 111 12.09 -16.65 -17.75
N GLY A 112 13.23 -17.24 -17.38
CA GLY A 112 14.53 -16.89 -17.95
C GLY A 112 15.04 -15.50 -17.56
N VAL A 113 14.61 -14.96 -16.41
CA VAL A 113 15.15 -13.70 -15.89
C VAL A 113 16.63 -13.92 -15.58
N PRO A 114 17.57 -13.27 -16.30
CA PRO A 114 19.00 -13.52 -16.12
C PRO A 114 19.46 -13.18 -14.70
N ASP A 115 20.40 -13.95 -14.16
CA ASP A 115 21.03 -13.76 -12.85
C ASP A 115 21.65 -12.35 -12.63
N LYS A 116 21.65 -11.45 -13.62
CA LYS A 116 22.09 -10.05 -13.49
C LYS A 116 21.16 -9.13 -12.68
N LEU A 117 19.93 -9.56 -12.33
CA LEU A 117 19.10 -8.88 -11.32
C LEU A 117 19.33 -9.42 -9.90
N ARG A 118 20.09 -10.51 -9.77
CA ARG A 118 20.46 -11.17 -8.52
C ARG A 118 21.54 -10.39 -7.74
N THR A 119 22.06 -9.32 -8.33
CA THR A 119 23.11 -8.45 -7.77
C THR A 119 22.86 -6.97 -8.15
N LEU A 120 21.68 -6.47 -7.78
CA LEU A 120 21.41 -5.03 -7.60
C LEU A 120 20.85 -4.92 -6.17
N ILE A 121 21.65 -4.93 -5.10
CA ILE A 121 22.54 -3.84 -4.64
C ILE A 121 23.07 -2.87 -5.69
#